data_AF-A0A0L0HBD4-F1
#
_entry.id   AF-A0A0L0HBD4-F1
#
_cell.length_a   1.000
_cell.length_b   1.000
_cell.length_c   1.000
_cell.angle_alpha   90.00
_cell.angle_beta   90.00
_cell.angle_gamma   90.00
#
_symmetry.space_group_name_H-M   'P 1'
#
loop_
_entity.id
_entity.type
_entity.pdbx_description
1 polymer ?
#
loop_
_entity_poly.entity_id
_entity_poly.type
_entity_poly.pdbx_seq_one_letter_code
_entity_poly.pdbx_strand_id
1 'polypeptide(L)' 'MGFVRALVRPAENVIRPREVASRIFWQKPSHIPTYIRGKGDALWYAVTVAGITVGLGTALIEANQLIKGKQ' A
#
# COMPACT_ATOMS: atom_id res chain seq x y z
N MET A 1 26.68 31.39 1.23
CA MET A 1 26.75 30.16 2.08
C MET A 1 25.79 30.15 3.29
N GLY A 2 25.43 31.29 3.91
CA GLY A 2 24.59 31.31 5.12
C GLY A 2 23.09 31.03 4.93
N PHE A 3 22.50 31.52 3.82
CA PHE A 3 21.04 31.43 3.58
C PHE A 3 20.55 29.98 3.31
N VAL A 4 21.36 29.19 2.60
CA VAL A 4 21.05 27.77 2.32
C VAL A 4 21.05 26.93 3.60
N ARG A 5 22.03 27.12 4.50
CA ARG A 5 22.06 26.45 5.81
C ARG A 5 20.87 26.82 6.70
N ALA A 6 20.35 28.04 6.57
CA ALA A 6 19.19 28.51 7.34
C ALA A 6 17.86 27.88 6.90
N LEU A 7 17.73 27.52 5.62
CA LEU A 7 16.56 26.80 5.07
C LEU A 7 16.69 25.27 5.24
N VAL A 8 17.91 24.74 5.13
CA VAL A 8 18.19 23.29 5.24
C VAL A 8 18.05 22.77 6.67
N ARG A 9 18.47 23.53 7.68
CA ARG A 9 18.34 23.13 9.10
C ARG A 9 16.91 22.82 9.55
N PRO A 10 15.90 23.67 9.27
CA PRO A 10 14.52 23.34 9.61
C PRO A 10 14.00 22.13 8.83
N ALA A 11 14.37 21.97 7.56
CA ALA A 11 14.00 20.79 6.78
C ALA A 11 14.63 19.51 7.35
N GLU A 12 15.93 19.49 7.66
CA GLU A 12 16.59 18.36 8.30
C GLU A 12 16.00 18.03 9.67
N ASN A 13 15.63 19.05 10.46
CA ASN A 13 15.02 18.87 11.78
C ASN A 13 13.60 18.31 11.73
N VAL A 14 12.90 18.41 10.59
CA VAL A 14 11.56 17.82 10.41
C VAL A 14 11.62 16.47 9.70
N ILE A 15 12.54 16.31 8.74
CA ILE A 15 12.71 15.08 7.96
C ILE A 15 13.29 13.96 8.82
N ARG A 16 14.36 14.25 9.60
CA ARG A 16 15.03 13.21 10.41
C ARG A 16 14.10 12.55 11.44
N PRO A 17 13.29 13.28 12.23
CA PRO A 17 12.35 12.64 13.15
C PRO A 17 11.31 11.76 12.43
N ARG A 18 10.83 12.17 11.25
CA ARG A 18 9.86 11.40 10.47
C ARG A 18 10.48 10.11 9.93
N GLU A 19 11.71 10.16 9.44
CA GLU A 19 12.44 8.97 9.00
C GLU A 19 12.71 8.00 10.15
N VAL A 20 13.12 8.52 11.31
CA VAL A 20 13.33 7.72 12.51
C VAL A 20 12.01 7.08 12.98
N ALA A 21 10.92 7.84 13.01
CA ALA A 21 9.60 7.32 13.38
C ALA A 21 9.13 6.22 12.40
N SER A 22 9.35 6.42 11.10
CA SER A 22 9.04 5.40 10.07
C SER A 22 9.85 4.12 10.28
N ARG A 23 11.17 4.25 10.52
CA ARG A 23 12.04 3.10 10.80
C ARG A 23 11.57 2.33 12.03
N ILE A 24 11.28 3.03 13.13
CA ILE A 24 10.77 2.42 14.37
C ILE A 24 9.45 1.70 14.10
N PHE A 25 8.53 2.34 13.36
CA PHE A 25 7.24 1.75 13.03
C PHE A 25 7.36 0.43 12.28
N TRP A 26 8.20 0.38 11.25
CA TRP A 26 8.39 -0.80 10.40
C TRP A 26 9.24 -1.90 11.05
N GLN A 27 10.22 -1.53 11.88
CA GLN A 27 11.10 -2.49 12.56
C GLN A 27 10.50 -3.06 13.84
N LYS A 28 9.48 -2.42 14.43
CA LYS A 28 8.82 -2.92 15.64
C LYS A 28 8.28 -4.35 15.39
N PRO A 29 8.48 -5.30 16.31
CA PRO A 29 7.86 -6.61 16.21
C PRO A 29 6.34 -6.47 16.14
N SER A 30 5.71 -7.14 15.16
CA SER A 30 4.27 -7.16 14.98
C SER A 30 3.85 -8.50 14.40
N HIS A 31 2.67 -8.97 14.78
CA HIS A 31 2.01 -10.12 14.15
C HIS A 31 1.34 -9.74 12.81
N ILE A 32 1.26 -8.44 12.50
CA ILE A 32 0.64 -7.92 11.28
C ILE A 32 1.66 -7.98 10.13
N PRO A 33 1.34 -8.64 9.00
CA PRO A 33 2.19 -8.67 7.82
C PRO A 33 2.50 -7.27 7.26
N THR A 34 3.71 -7.10 6.73
CA THR A 34 4.21 -5.79 6.23
C THR A 34 3.27 -5.12 5.24
N TYR A 35 2.63 -5.89 4.35
CA TYR A 35 1.81 -5.35 3.26
C TYR A 35 0.41 -4.86 3.67
N ILE A 36 -0.02 -5.06 4.93
CA ILE A 36 -1.27 -4.50 5.48
C ILE A 36 -1.05 -3.67 6.74
N ARG A 37 0.20 -3.43 7.11
CA ARG A 37 0.58 -2.85 8.39
C ARG A 37 0.42 -1.34 8.43
N GLY A 38 0.63 -0.66 7.31
CA GLY A 38 0.51 0.79 7.24
C GLY A 38 -0.93 1.26 7.43
N LYS A 39 -1.08 2.53 7.78
CA LYS A 39 -2.40 3.15 7.95
C LYS A 39 -3.12 3.17 6.60
N GLY A 40 -4.17 2.37 6.48
CA GLY A 40 -4.99 2.26 5.27
C GLY A 40 -4.60 1.13 4.32
N ASP A 41 -3.44 0.48 4.53
CA ASP A 41 -3.00 -0.62 3.67
C ASP A 41 -3.97 -1.81 3.72
N ALA A 42 -4.53 -2.11 4.90
CA ALA A 42 -5.54 -3.15 5.05
C ALA A 42 -6.81 -2.88 4.22
N LEU A 43 -7.23 -1.61 4.13
CA LEU A 43 -8.39 -1.22 3.30
C LEU A 43 -8.06 -1.38 1.82
N TRP A 44 -6.90 -0.90 1.39
CA TRP A 44 -6.45 -1.05 0.01
C TRP A 44 -6.31 -2.52 -0.39
N TYR A 45 -5.72 -3.34 0.49
CA TYR A 45 -5.63 -4.78 0.29
C TYR A 45 -7.01 -5.41 0.10
N ALA A 46 -7.98 -5.08 0.96
CA ALA A 46 -9.35 -5.59 0.83
C ALA A 46 -10.01 -5.18 -0.50
N VAL A 47 -9.84 -3.91 -0.91
CA VAL A 47 -10.36 -3.41 -2.19
C VAL A 47 -9.72 -4.15 -3.37
N THR A 48 -8.39 -4.34 -3.35
CA THR A 48 -7.67 -5.07 -4.40
C THR A 48 -8.14 -6.52 -4.49
N VAL A 49 -8.25 -7.23 -3.36
CA VAL A 49 -8.72 -8.63 -3.33
C VAL A 49 -10.15 -8.73 -3.86
N ALA A 50 -11.03 -7.80 -3.48
CA ALA A 50 -12.40 -7.77 -3.99
C ALA A 50 -12.43 -7.56 -5.51
N GLY A 51 -11.66 -6.61 -6.04
CA GLY A 51 -11.58 -6.35 -7.48
C GLY A 51 -11.07 -7.56 -8.26
N ILE A 52 -10.02 -8.23 -7.77
CA ILE A 52 -9.48 -9.45 -8.38
C ILE A 52 -10.52 -10.57 -8.37
N THR A 53 -11.20 -10.77 -7.24
CA THR A 53 -12.20 -11.83 -7.08
C THR A 53 -13.38 -11.62 -8.03
N VAL A 54 -13.87 -10.38 -8.14
CA VAL A 54 -14.95 -10.04 -9.09
C VAL A 54 -14.49 -10.28 -10.52
N GLY A 55 -13.31 -9.79 -10.90
CA GLY A 55 -12.77 -9.95 -12.26
C GLY A 55 -12.54 -11.41 -12.65
N LEU A 56 -12.05 -12.24 -11.72
CA LEU A 56 -11.92 -13.68 -11.94
C LEU A 56 -13.29 -14.35 -12.07
N GLY A 57 -14.25 -13.98 -11.22
CA GLY A 57 -15.61 -14.51 -11.29
C GLY A 57 -16.29 -14.22 -12.63
N THR A 58 -16.19 -12.99 -13.13
CA THR A 58 -16.74 -12.62 -14.44
C THR A 58 -16.04 -13.36 -15.58
N ALA A 59 -14.70 -13.44 -15.55
CA ALA A 59 -13.94 -14.16 -16.56
C ALA A 59 -14.31 -15.66 -16.62
N LEU A 60 -14.54 -16.29 -15.47
CA LEU A 60 -14.98 -17.69 -15.41
C LEU A 60 -16.40 -17.88 -15.96
N ILE A 61 -17.32 -16.94 -15.71
CA ILE A 61 -18.68 -16.98 -16.27
C ILE A 61 -18.63 -16.86 -17.79
N GLU A 62 -17.88 -15.89 -18.31
CA GLU A 62 -17.72 -15.68 -19.75
C GLU A 62 -17.07 -16.90 -20.42
N ALA A 63 -16.00 -17.44 -19.83
CA ALA A 63 -15.36 -18.66 -20.31
C ALA A 63 -16.35 -19.85 -20.35
N ASN A 64 -17.20 -20.00 -19.33
CA ASN A 64 -18.21 -21.06 -19.29
C ASN A 64 -19.31 -20.87 -20.36
N GLN A 65 -19.69 -19.63 -20.67
CA GLN A 65 -20.65 -19.33 -21.74
C GLN A 65 -20.06 -19.65 -23.12
N LEU A 66 -18.80 -19.26 -23.35
CA LEU A 66 -18.04 -19.59 -24.56
C LEU A 66 -17.94 -21.09 -24.77
N ILE A 67 -17.54 -21.86 -23.74
CA ILE A 67 -17.44 -23.33 -23.82
C ILE A 67 -18.79 -23.96 -24.15
N LYS A 68 -19.88 -23.41 -23.61
CA LYS A 68 -21.25 -23.91 -23.83
C LYS A 68 -21.85 -23.43 -25.15
N GLY A 69 -21.12 -22.69 -25.97
CA GLY A 69 -21.60 -22.12 -27.23
C GLY A 69 -22.77 -21.15 -27.04
N LYS A 70 -22.89 -20.53 -25.86
CA LYS A 70 -23.90 -19.51 -25.56
C LYS A 70 -23.29 -18.15 -25.83
N GLN A 71 -23.28 -17.73 -27.10
CA GLN A 71 -23.06 -16.34 -27.51
C GLN A 71 -24.16 -15.91 -28.45
#